data_AF-A0A7V4CT86-F1
#
_entry.id   AF-A0A7V4CT86-F1
#
_cell.length_a   1.000
_cell.length_b   1.000
_cell.length_c   1.000
_cell.angle_alpha   90.00
_cell.angle_beta   90.00
_cell.angle_gamma   90.00
#
_symmetry.space_group_name_H-M   'P 1'
#
loop_
_entity.id
_entity.type
_entity.pdbx_description
1 polymer ?
#
loop_
_entity_poly.entity_id
_entity_poly.type
_entity_poly.pdbx_seq_one_letter_code
_entity_poly.pdbx_strand_id
1 'polypeptide(L)'
;MNSEMESLIISYFDGELDKNKETFLFSELSRDEECREYFKNINKFKKIIQETNDEFPLDLERKILNEVKSSKPKLEFRKSFFPILSYSLTIIVLIISLFMFLEVREYRSEIQKTSERLIEQQKTINLLINSLPPVEVETELKNAVIIKANL
;
A
#
# COMPACT_ATOMS: atom_id res chain seq x y z
N MET A 1 -1.83 -55.68 -17.19
CA MET A 1 -1.32 -54.86 -18.32
C MET A 1 0.15 -54.43 -18.15
N ASN A 2 0.96 -54.57 -19.21
CA ASN A 2 2.38 -54.18 -19.26
C ASN A 2 2.51 -52.74 -19.81
N SER A 3 3.23 -51.85 -19.10
CA SER A 3 3.38 -50.43 -19.47
C SER A 3 3.99 -50.22 -20.86
N GLU A 4 4.81 -51.18 -21.32
CA GLU A 4 5.40 -51.14 -22.66
C GLU A 4 4.37 -51.33 -23.77
N MET A 5 3.33 -52.14 -23.56
CA MET A 5 2.28 -52.37 -24.55
C MET A 5 1.34 -51.17 -24.68
N GLU A 6 1.05 -50.47 -23.59
CA GLU A 6 0.29 -49.22 -23.62
C GLU A 6 1.01 -48.17 -24.46
N SER A 7 2.32 -48.02 -24.27
CA SER A 7 3.15 -47.11 -25.06
C SER A 7 3.15 -47.46 -26.55
N LEU A 8 3.24 -48.75 -26.90
CA LEU A 8 3.21 -49.19 -28.30
C LEU A 8 1.85 -48.92 -28.95
N ILE A 9 0.75 -49.11 -28.20
CA ILE A 9 -0.61 -48.83 -28.68
C ILE A 9 -0.78 -47.32 -28.93
N ILE A 10 -0.32 -46.47 -28.01
CA ILE A 10 -0.39 -45.02 -28.16
C ILE A 10 0.43 -44.56 -29.39
N SER A 11 1.69 -44.98 -29.51
CA SER A 11 2.54 -44.65 -30.65
C SER A 11 1.96 -45.12 -31.99
N TYR A 12 1.21 -46.23 -32.02
CA TYR A 12 0.47 -46.67 -33.20
C TYR A 12 -0.66 -45.69 -33.57
N PHE A 13 -1.45 -45.24 -32.60
CA PHE A 13 -2.56 -44.31 -32.86
C PHE A 13 -2.10 -42.91 -33.28
N ASP A 14 -0.91 -42.51 -32.85
CA ASP A 14 -0.23 -41.25 -33.22
C ASP A 14 0.53 -41.35 -34.55
N GLY A 15 0.72 -42.57 -35.08
CA GLY A 15 1.43 -42.81 -36.35
C GLY A 15 2.96 -42.76 -36.25
N GLU A 16 3.51 -42.85 -35.04
CA GLU A 16 4.95 -42.82 -34.76
C GLU A 16 5.57 -44.22 -34.62
N LEU A 17 4.78 -45.28 -34.80
CA LEU A 17 5.25 -46.65 -34.65
C LEU A 17 5.98 -47.15 -35.90
N ASP A 18 7.17 -47.72 -35.71
CA ASP A 18 7.92 -48.39 -36.77
C ASP A 18 7.20 -49.66 -37.26
N LYS A 19 7.19 -49.92 -38.57
CA LYS A 19 6.49 -51.05 -39.22
C LYS A 19 6.88 -52.41 -38.64
N ASN A 20 8.13 -52.56 -38.22
CA ASN A 20 8.62 -53.79 -37.58
C ASN A 20 7.93 -54.03 -36.22
N LYS A 21 7.64 -52.95 -35.48
CA LYS A 21 6.97 -52.99 -34.18
C LYS A 21 5.46 -53.10 -34.30
N GLU A 22 4.87 -52.67 -35.41
CA GLU A 22 3.44 -52.91 -35.70
C GLU A 22 3.13 -54.40 -35.80
N THR A 23 3.97 -55.17 -36.50
CA THR A 23 3.78 -56.63 -36.62
C THR A 23 3.83 -57.31 -35.26
N PHE A 24 4.75 -56.86 -34.38
CA PHE A 24 4.84 -57.32 -33.01
C PHE A 24 3.61 -56.95 -32.18
N LEU A 25 3.14 -55.70 -32.30
CA LEU A 25 1.95 -55.19 -31.62
C LEU A 25 0.71 -56.04 -31.95
N PHE A 26 0.44 -56.34 -33.22
CA PHE A 26 -0.71 -57.15 -33.61
C PHE A 26 -0.61 -58.63 -33.19
N SER A 27 0.61 -59.16 -33.12
CA SER A 27 0.86 -60.49 -32.57
C SER A 27 0.49 -60.54 -31.08
N GLU A 28 0.92 -59.56 -30.29
CA GLU A 28 0.62 -59.51 -28.86
C GLU A 28 -0.86 -59.16 -28.57
N LEU A 29 -1.47 -58.25 -29.35
CA LEU A 29 -2.92 -57.98 -29.27
C LEU A 29 -3.80 -59.23 -29.53
N SER A 30 -3.29 -60.18 -30.31
CA SER A 30 -3.99 -61.45 -30.58
C SER A 30 -3.89 -62.44 -29.41
N ARG A 31 -2.85 -62.31 -28.57
CA ARG A 31 -2.57 -63.20 -27.43
C ARG A 31 -3.16 -62.70 -26.13
N ASP A 32 -3.18 -61.38 -25.93
CA ASP A 32 -3.67 -60.74 -24.71
C ASP A 32 -5.05 -60.09 -24.93
N GLU A 33 -6.00 -60.42 -24.07
CA GLU A 33 -7.36 -59.88 -24.09
C GLU A 33 -7.42 -58.47 -23.48
N GLU A 34 -6.65 -58.19 -22.42
CA GLU A 34 -6.60 -56.89 -21.76
C GLU A 34 -6.08 -55.80 -22.72
N CYS A 35 -4.96 -56.09 -23.41
CA CYS A 35 -4.39 -55.18 -24.40
C CYS A 35 -5.36 -54.90 -25.57
N ARG A 36 -6.16 -55.89 -25.96
CA ARG A 36 -7.15 -55.77 -27.04
C ARG A 36 -8.32 -54.88 -26.63
N GLU A 37 -8.76 -54.99 -25.39
CA GLU A 37 -9.79 -54.11 -24.84
C GLU A 37 -9.30 -52.67 -24.75
N TYR A 38 -8.06 -52.46 -24.30
CA TYR A 38 -7.41 -51.16 -24.29
C TYR A 38 -7.31 -50.54 -25.69
N PHE A 39 -6.84 -51.30 -26.67
CA PHE A 39 -6.77 -50.87 -28.08
C PHE A 39 -8.15 -50.44 -28.63
N LYS A 40 -9.20 -51.22 -28.33
CA LYS A 40 -10.58 -50.88 -28.73
C LYS A 40 -11.07 -49.58 -28.08
N ASN A 41 -10.72 -49.35 -26.81
CA ASN A 41 -11.14 -48.15 -26.09
C ASN A 41 -10.47 -46.89 -26.66
N ILE A 42 -9.17 -46.94 -26.99
CA ILE A 42 -8.49 -45.82 -27.66
C ILE A 42 -9.06 -45.58 -29.05
N ASN A 43 -9.36 -46.63 -29.82
CA ASN A 43 -9.96 -46.46 -31.13
C ASN A 43 -11.35 -45.80 -31.06
N LYS A 44 -12.19 -46.19 -30.10
CA LYS A 44 -13.49 -45.54 -29.85
C LYS A 44 -13.31 -44.07 -29.48
N PHE A 45 -12.35 -43.76 -28.61
CA PHE A 45 -12.05 -42.39 -28.21
C PHE A 45 -11.61 -41.52 -29.40
N LYS A 46 -10.70 -42.02 -30.25
CA LYS A 46 -10.27 -41.34 -31.47
C LYS A 46 -11.44 -41.06 -32.42
N LYS A 47 -12.35 -42.03 -32.57
CA LYS A 47 -13.54 -41.89 -33.40
C LYS A 47 -14.49 -40.82 -32.85
N ILE A 48 -14.76 -40.81 -31.55
CA ILE A 48 -15.59 -39.79 -30.89
C ILE A 48 -14.98 -38.40 -31.11
N ILE A 49 -13.67 -38.25 -30.93
CA ILE A 49 -12.98 -36.97 -31.16
C ILE A 49 -13.16 -36.50 -32.60
N GLN A 50 -13.01 -37.40 -33.58
CA GLN A 50 -13.20 -37.07 -34.99
C GLN A 50 -14.65 -36.69 -35.31
N GLU A 51 -15.63 -37.33 -34.67
CA GLU A 51 -17.06 -37.00 -34.82
C GLU A 51 -17.44 -35.68 -34.12
N THR A 52 -16.76 -35.33 -33.02
CA THR A 52 -16.92 -34.03 -32.31
C THR A 52 -16.07 -32.91 -32.88
N ASN A 53 -15.21 -33.21 -33.85
CA ASN A 53 -14.48 -32.20 -34.62
C ASN A 53 -15.47 -31.60 -35.61
N ASP A 54 -16.40 -30.81 -35.08
CA ASP A 54 -17.31 -29.99 -35.86
C ASP A 54 -16.49 -29.09 -36.80
N GLU A 55 -16.99 -28.93 -38.01
CA GLU A 55 -16.42 -28.05 -39.03
C GLU A 55 -16.16 -26.67 -38.42
N PHE A 56 -14.94 -26.16 -38.59
CA PHE A 56 -14.56 -24.83 -38.12
C PHE A 56 -15.63 -23.82 -38.56
N PRO A 57 -16.30 -23.13 -37.63
CA PRO A 57 -17.43 -22.29 -38.01
C PRO A 57 -16.95 -21.20 -38.96
N LEU A 58 -17.52 -21.16 -40.16
CA LEU A 58 -17.12 -20.24 -41.25
C LEU A 58 -17.13 -18.76 -40.81
N ASP A 59 -17.95 -18.42 -39.80
CA ASP A 59 -18.06 -17.08 -39.26
C ASP A 59 -17.24 -16.84 -37.98
N LEU A 60 -16.37 -17.77 -37.54
CA LEU A 60 -15.51 -17.58 -36.37
C LEU A 60 -14.59 -16.37 -36.56
N GLU A 61 -14.01 -16.25 -37.75
CA GLU A 61 -13.14 -15.13 -38.10
C GLU A 61 -13.89 -13.80 -37.99
N ARG A 62 -15.13 -13.74 -38.51
CA ARG A 62 -16.00 -12.56 -38.38
C ARG A 62 -16.35 -12.26 -36.93
N LYS A 63 -16.66 -13.28 -36.12
CA LYS A 63 -16.93 -13.12 -34.68
C LYS A 63 -15.71 -12.57 -33.95
N ILE A 64 -14.52 -13.12 -34.18
CA ILE A 64 -13.27 -12.64 -33.58
C ILE A 64 -12.97 -11.20 -34.02
N LEU A 65 -13.09 -10.89 -35.31
CA LEU A 65 -12.88 -9.52 -35.82
C LEU A 65 -13.86 -8.51 -35.22
N ASN A 66 -15.12 -8.93 -35.02
CA ASN A 66 -16.14 -8.10 -34.41
C ASN A 66 -15.92 -7.93 -32.90
N GLU A 67 -15.49 -8.97 -32.20
CA GLU A 67 -15.13 -8.94 -30.77
C GLU A 67 -13.91 -8.03 -30.53
N VAL A 68 -12.89 -8.12 -31.40
CA VAL A 68 -11.69 -7.26 -31.32
C VAL A 68 -12.05 -5.80 -31.65
N LYS A 69 -12.95 -5.55 -32.61
CA LYS A 69 -13.45 -4.20 -32.92
C LYS A 69 -14.37 -3.63 -31.84
N SER A 70 -15.15 -4.46 -31.14
CA SER A 70 -16.03 -4.06 -30.05
C SER A 70 -15.29 -3.94 -28.72
N SER A 71 -14.17 -4.65 -28.56
CA SER A 71 -13.15 -4.47 -27.53
C SER A 71 -12.29 -3.21 -27.77
N LYS A 72 -12.91 -2.12 -28.26
CA LYS A 72 -12.46 -0.81 -27.79
C LYS A 72 -12.61 -0.87 -26.28
N PRO A 73 -11.57 -0.55 -25.48
CA PRO A 73 -11.77 -0.45 -24.06
C PRO A 73 -12.94 0.51 -23.90
N LYS A 74 -14.04 0.03 -23.29
CA LYS A 74 -14.98 0.94 -22.65
C LYS A 74 -14.07 1.68 -21.69
N LEU A 75 -13.64 2.88 -22.09
CA LEU A 75 -13.01 3.84 -21.22
C LEU A 75 -14.10 4.10 -20.20
N GLU A 76 -14.14 3.24 -19.17
CA GLU A 76 -14.70 3.60 -17.90
C GLU A 76 -13.84 4.78 -17.47
N PHE A 77 -14.27 5.97 -17.89
CA PHE A 77 -13.92 7.22 -17.27
C PHE A 77 -14.45 7.09 -15.85
N ARG A 78 -13.71 6.36 -15.02
CA ARG A 78 -13.74 6.47 -13.59
C ARG A 78 -13.31 7.91 -13.38
N LYS A 79 -14.30 8.82 -13.36
CA LYS A 79 -14.12 10.20 -12.94
C LYS A 79 -13.53 10.10 -11.54
N SER A 80 -12.21 10.10 -11.47
CA SER A 80 -11.51 10.17 -10.22
C SER A 80 -11.87 11.54 -9.69
N PHE A 81 -12.81 11.61 -8.74
CA PHE A 81 -13.14 12.83 -8.01
C PHE A 81 -12.03 13.18 -6.99
N PHE A 82 -11.04 12.31 -6.84
CA PHE A 82 -9.88 12.47 -5.95
C PHE A 82 -8.99 13.69 -6.23
N PRO A 83 -8.70 14.12 -7.47
CA PRO A 83 -7.89 15.29 -7.70
C PRO A 83 -8.59 16.55 -7.19
N ILE A 84 -9.90 16.69 -7.41
CA ILE A 84 -10.67 17.89 -7.03
C ILE A 84 -10.73 18.03 -5.49
N LEU A 85 -10.96 16.93 -4.78
CA LEU A 85 -10.91 16.93 -3.31
C LEU A 85 -9.50 17.22 -2.75
N SER A 86 -8.46 16.72 -3.40
CA SER A 86 -7.07 16.96 -2.97
C SER A 86 -6.67 18.43 -3.15
N TYR A 87 -7.07 19.05 -4.27
CA TYR A 87 -6.80 20.47 -4.51
C TYR A 87 -7.53 21.39 -3.52
N SER A 88 -8.79 21.13 -3.20
CA SER A 88 -9.53 21.95 -2.23
C SER A 88 -8.96 21.82 -0.82
N LEU A 89 -8.56 20.62 -0.40
CA LEU A 89 -7.91 20.40 0.89
C LEU A 89 -6.58 21.17 0.99
N THR A 90 -5.78 21.17 -0.08
CA THR A 90 -4.50 21.90 -0.14
C THR A 90 -4.71 23.40 0.04
N ILE A 91 -5.74 23.97 -0.59
CA ILE A 91 -6.07 25.40 -0.45
C ILE A 91 -6.44 25.73 0.99
N ILE A 92 -7.25 24.89 1.65
CA ILE A 92 -7.65 25.09 3.05
C ILE A 92 -6.44 25.04 3.97
N VAL A 93 -5.57 24.04 3.80
CA VAL A 93 -4.33 23.91 4.60
C VAL A 93 -3.42 25.11 4.39
N LEU A 94 -3.32 25.63 3.17
CA LEU A 94 -2.51 26.81 2.86
C LEU A 94 -3.05 28.05 3.59
N ILE A 95 -4.37 28.26 3.61
CA ILE A 95 -5.00 29.37 4.32
C ILE A 95 -4.72 29.27 5.83
N ILE A 96 -4.90 28.09 6.42
CA ILE A 96 -4.65 27.87 7.85
C ILE A 96 -3.17 28.12 8.18
N SER A 97 -2.26 27.63 7.34
CA SER A 97 -0.82 27.85 7.51
C SER A 97 -0.46 29.33 7.44
N LEU A 98 -1.07 30.09 6.52
CA LEU A 98 -0.83 31.53 6.40
C LEU A 98 -1.34 32.26 7.65
N PHE A 99 -2.54 31.92 8.12
CA PHE A 99 -3.13 32.52 9.31
C PHE A 99 -2.27 32.25 10.55
N MET A 100 -1.88 31.00 10.78
CA MET A 100 -0.99 30.61 11.88
C MET A 100 0.36 31.35 11.82
N PHE A 101 0.93 31.50 10.62
CA PHE A 101 2.20 32.21 10.46
C PHE A 101 2.10 33.69 10.84
N LEU A 102 0.99 34.35 10.51
CA LEU A 102 0.74 35.74 10.90
C LEU A 102 0.58 35.87 12.42
N GLU A 103 -0.24 35.03 13.03
CA GLU A 103 -0.47 35.01 14.48
C GLU A 103 0.83 34.81 15.26
N VAL A 104 1.65 33.84 14.84
CA VAL A 104 2.95 33.55 15.48
C VAL A 104 3.91 34.73 15.38
N ARG A 105 3.90 35.48 14.27
CA ARG A 105 4.74 36.67 14.11
C ARG A 105 4.28 37.79 15.03
N GLU A 106 2.98 38.00 15.14
CA GLU A 106 2.40 39.00 16.04
C GLU A 106 2.71 38.66 17.50
N TYR A 107 2.48 37.42 17.90
CA TYR A 107 2.78 36.93 19.25
C TYR A 107 4.26 37.10 19.62
N ARG A 108 5.19 36.77 18.71
CA ARG A 108 6.63 37.00 18.92
C ARG A 108 6.96 38.49 19.11
N SER A 109 6.31 39.37 18.34
CA SER A 109 6.49 40.82 18.45
C SER A 109 5.99 41.35 19.79
N GLU A 110 4.83 40.89 20.26
CA GLU A 110 4.29 41.28 21.57
C GLU A 110 5.15 40.79 22.73
N ILE A 111 5.64 39.55 22.66
CA ILE A 111 6.59 39.01 23.65
C ILE A 111 7.84 39.88 23.70
N GLN A 112 8.40 40.25 22.55
CA GLN A 112 9.60 41.06 22.51
C GLN A 112 9.37 42.44 23.16
N LYS A 113 8.28 43.12 22.80
CA LYS A 113 7.93 44.42 23.40
C LYS A 113 7.70 44.32 24.91
N THR A 114 7.07 43.24 25.36
CA THR A 114 6.81 43.01 26.78
C THR A 114 8.12 42.74 27.53
N SER A 115 9.01 41.94 26.95
CA SER A 115 10.34 41.67 27.50
C SER A 115 11.17 42.96 27.63
N GLU A 116 11.17 43.81 26.59
CA GLU A 116 11.84 45.12 26.62
C GLU A 116 11.29 46.00 27.75
N ARG A 117 9.96 46.10 27.90
CA ARG A 117 9.34 46.84 29.00
C ARG A 117 9.71 46.28 30.38
N LEU A 118 9.77 44.96 30.55
CA LEU A 118 10.17 44.34 31.82
C LEU A 118 11.63 44.67 32.17
N ILE A 119 12.52 44.69 31.18
CA ILE A 119 13.92 45.07 31.38
C ILE A 119 14.01 46.54 31.82
N GLU A 120 13.25 47.43 31.19
CA GLU A 120 13.20 48.86 31.58
C GLU A 120 12.65 49.05 33.00
N GLN A 121 11.59 48.34 33.35
CA GLN A 121 11.02 48.35 34.70
C GLN A 121 12.03 47.86 35.74
N GLN A 122 12.74 46.76 35.45
CA GLN A 122 13.78 46.25 36.34
C GLN A 122 14.91 47.26 36.55
N LYS A 123 15.37 47.93 35.48
CA LYS A 123 16.38 49.00 35.59
C LYS A 123 15.89 50.14 36.45
N THR A 124 14.63 50.55 36.29
CA THR A 124 14.02 51.63 37.06
C THR A 124 13.93 51.28 38.54
N ILE A 125 13.47 50.06 38.86
CA ILE A 125 13.42 49.55 40.24
C ILE A 125 14.82 49.55 40.86
N ASN A 126 15.84 49.08 40.14
CA ASN A 126 17.21 49.05 40.64
C ASN A 126 17.74 50.48 40.92
N LEU A 127 17.44 51.45 40.06
CA LEU A 127 17.81 52.86 40.28
C LEU A 127 17.08 53.45 41.49
N LEU A 128 15.79 53.15 41.66
CA LEU A 128 15.00 53.60 42.80
C LEU A 128 15.57 53.03 44.11
N ILE A 129 15.85 51.72 44.17
CA ILE A 129 16.46 51.07 45.34
C ILE A 129 17.81 51.72 45.68
N ASN A 130 18.65 51.98 44.68
CA ASN A 130 19.96 52.61 44.88
C ASN A 130 19.87 54.11 45.21
N SER A 131 18.73 54.76 44.97
CA SER A 131 18.50 56.17 45.31
C SER A 131 17.93 56.38 46.71
N LEU A 132 17.54 55.31 47.40
CA LEU A 132 17.07 55.40 48.78
C LEU A 132 18.26 55.70 49.72
N PRO A 133 18.17 56.72 50.58
CA PRO A 133 19.24 57.01 51.54
C PRO A 133 19.38 55.84 52.52
N PRO A 134 20.61 55.53 52.99
CA PRO A 134 20.81 54.56 54.05
C PRO A 134 20.06 55.03 55.30
N VAL A 135 19.04 54.28 55.71
CA VAL A 135 18.30 54.54 56.95
C VAL A 135 19.06 53.84 58.07
N GLU A 136 19.77 54.62 58.88
CA GLU A 136 20.25 54.15 60.18
C GLU A 136 19.06 54.15 61.15
N VAL A 137 18.68 52.96 61.60
CA VAL A 137 17.64 52.79 62.62
C VAL A 137 18.31 52.91 63.99
N GLU A 138 18.33 54.11 64.57
CA GLU A 138 18.69 54.26 65.98
C GLU A 138 17.54 53.71 66.84
N THR A 139 17.78 52.56 67.47
CA THR A 139 16.81 52.01 68.43
C THR A 139 16.91 52.77 69.75
N GLU A 140 15.88 53.56 70.11
CA GLU A 140 15.72 54.04 71.48
C GLU A 140 15.49 52.84 72.41
N LEU A 141 16.47 52.51 73.25
CA LEU A 141 16.36 51.47 74.27
C LEU A 141 15.39 51.92 75.37
N LYS A 142 14.08 51.68 75.16
CA LYS A 142 13.02 52.02 76.13
C LYS A 142 13.07 51.23 77.44
N ASN A 143 13.85 50.15 77.52
CA ASN A 143 13.96 49.27 78.69
C ASN A 143 15.42 49.01 79.07
N ALA A 144 16.12 50.03 79.57
CA ALA A 144 17.42 49.81 80.20
C ALA A 144 17.20 49.12 81.56
N VAL A 145 17.55 47.84 81.68
CA VAL A 145 17.59 47.13 82.96
C VAL A 145 18.83 47.60 83.72
N ILE A 146 18.65 48.52 84.67
CA ILE A 146 19.72 48.98 85.56
C ILE A 146 19.88 47.96 86.69
N ILE A 147 20.88 47.10 86.58
CA ILE A 147 21.25 46.17 87.66
C ILE A 147 22.06 46.95 88.69
N LYS A 148 21.49 47.19 89.88
CA LYS A 148 22.26 47.64 91.05
C LYS A 148 22.66 46.41 91.85
N ALA A 149 23.97 46.18 92.00
CA ALA A 149 24.49 45.19 92.93
C ALA A 149 24.27 45.71 94.36
N ASN A 150 23.62 44.90 95.20
CA ASN A 150 23.47 45.19 96.62
C ASN A 150 24.68 44.58 97.35
N LEU A 151 25.48 45.44 97.99
CA LEU A 151 26.61 45.08 98.86
C LEU A 151 26.11 44.95 100.30
#